data_AF-A0A7V8NV33-F1
#
_entry.id   AF-A0A7V8NV33-F1
#
_cell.length_a   1.000
_cell.length_b   1.000
_cell.length_c   1.000
_cell.angle_alpha   90.00
_cell.angle_beta   90.00
_cell.angle_gamma   90.00
#
_symmetry.space_group_name_H-M   'P 1'
#
loop_
_entity.id
_entity.type
_entity.pdbx_description
1 polymer ?
#
loop_
_entity_poly.entity_id
_entity_poly.type
_entity_poly.pdbx_seq_one_letter_code
_entity_poly.pdbx_strand_id
1 'polypeptide(L)'
;TGIIDTIHLVEVVRSIPFLEHSGALSPAELRGLRAWFDAYLGWMTASKNGKEERDAKNNHGTCWLMQASEFAAFTANRELSEFSRTRFKEVLVPEQIAADGSFPRELSRTKPYGYCLFNLDAMATVCQILSTPDDNLFSYTLPDGRGFAKAMAFMFRFIVDKKSWPYPNDVEYFDDWPVRQPSLLFAGIALSKPEYFAVWSRLNPDPIVEEIIRNYPIRQPFLWIGRGTQ
;
A
#
# COMPACT_ATOMS: atom_id res chain seq x y z
N THR A 1 -7.08 4.11 17.26
CA THR A 1 -5.89 3.23 17.34
C THR A 1 -4.59 4.03 17.17
N GLY A 2 -4.51 4.99 16.23
CA GLY A 2 -3.34 5.85 16.00
C GLY A 2 -2.22 5.20 15.19
N ILE A 3 -2.40 3.94 14.77
CA ILE A 3 -1.40 3.18 14.00
C ILE A 3 -1.27 3.72 12.58
N ILE A 4 -2.35 4.24 11.99
CA ILE A 4 -2.28 4.84 10.66
C ILE A 4 -1.42 6.11 10.61
N ASP A 5 -1.17 6.78 11.73
CA ASP A 5 -0.36 8.01 11.75
C ASP A 5 1.12 7.75 11.45
N THR A 6 1.58 6.50 11.58
CA THR A 6 2.97 6.09 11.33
C THR A 6 3.18 5.45 9.95
N ILE A 7 2.19 5.45 9.06
CA ILE A 7 2.30 4.84 7.71
C ILE A 7 3.49 5.35 6.90
N HIS A 8 3.91 6.61 7.11
CA HIS A 8 5.06 7.19 6.42
C HIS A 8 6.41 6.54 6.81
N LEU A 9 6.47 5.79 7.92
CA LEU A 9 7.65 5.02 8.28
C LEU A 9 7.93 3.87 7.31
N VAL A 10 6.95 3.43 6.50
CA VAL A 10 7.14 2.40 5.47
C VAL A 10 8.20 2.84 4.46
N GLU A 11 8.11 4.06 3.94
CA GLU A 11 9.11 4.59 2.99
C GLU A 11 10.46 4.86 3.66
N VAL A 12 10.45 5.29 4.92
CA VAL A 12 11.69 5.44 5.71
C VAL A 12 12.41 4.09 5.79
N VAL A 13 11.72 3.02 6.19
CA VAL A 13 12.30 1.68 6.26
C VAL A 13 12.80 1.22 4.90
N ARG A 14 12.01 1.43 3.85
CA ARG A 14 12.41 1.04 2.49
C ARG A 14 13.69 1.73 2.02
N SER A 15 13.94 2.96 2.48
CA SER A 15 15.13 3.70 2.10
C SER A 15 16.42 3.19 2.77
N ILE A 16 16.33 2.48 3.91
CA ILE A 16 17.48 2.10 4.72
C ILE A 16 18.53 1.27 3.94
N PRO A 17 18.17 0.23 3.17
CA PRO A 17 19.16 -0.53 2.39
C PRO A 17 19.95 0.32 1.39
N PHE A 18 19.33 1.37 0.82
CA PHE A 18 20.01 2.28 -0.10
C PHE A 18 21.00 3.18 0.65
N LEU A 19 20.63 3.67 1.83
CA LEU A 19 21.50 4.47 2.70
C LEU A 19 22.66 3.64 3.28
N GLU A 20 22.42 2.36 3.58
CA GLU A 20 23.46 1.40 3.93
C GLU A 20 24.45 1.23 2.76
N HIS A 21 23.94 0.97 1.56
CA HIS A 21 24.79 0.78 0.37
C HIS A 21 25.59 2.04 -0.02
N SER A 22 25.05 3.24 0.23
CA SER A 22 25.77 4.49 -0.02
C SER A 22 26.82 4.80 1.05
N GLY A 23 26.90 4.01 2.13
CA GLY A 23 27.78 4.28 3.27
C GLY A 23 27.34 5.47 4.13
N ALA A 24 26.09 5.94 3.97
CA ALA A 24 25.55 7.05 4.76
C ALA A 24 25.18 6.63 6.19
N LEU A 25 25.00 5.32 6.43
CA LEU A 25 24.74 4.75 7.75
C LEU A 25 25.93 3.91 8.22
N SER A 26 26.39 4.18 9.44
CA SER A 26 27.34 3.31 10.11
C SER A 26 26.71 1.96 10.49
N PRO A 27 27.51 0.90 10.70
CA PRO A 27 27.00 -0.37 11.20
C PRO A 27 26.28 -0.26 12.55
N ALA A 28 26.64 0.72 13.39
CA ALA A 28 25.98 0.95 14.67
C ALA A 28 24.58 1.54 14.51
N GLU A 29 24.43 2.54 13.63
CA GLU A 29 23.12 3.14 13.31
C GLU A 29 22.19 2.11 12.68
N LEU A 30 22.68 1.30 11.74
CA LEU A 30 21.88 0.25 11.12
C LEU A 30 21.36 -0.77 12.14
N ARG A 31 22.20 -1.20 13.10
CA ARG A 31 21.76 -2.08 14.19
C ARG A 31 20.72 -1.41 15.08
N GLY A 32 20.90 -0.13 15.39
CA GLY A 32 19.94 0.66 16.17
C GLY A 32 18.58 0.76 15.47
N LEU A 33 18.57 1.06 14.17
CA LEU A 33 17.36 1.13 13.35
C LEU A 33 16.65 -0.23 13.30
N ARG A 34 17.37 -1.32 13.03
CA ARG A 34 16.77 -2.67 13.04
C ARG A 34 16.17 -3.02 14.40
N ALA A 35 16.87 -2.74 15.50
CA ALA A 35 16.37 -3.00 16.84
C ALA A 35 15.11 -2.18 17.17
N TRP A 36 15.07 -0.90 16.75
CA TRP A 36 13.91 -0.05 16.97
C TRP A 36 12.69 -0.54 16.20
N PHE A 37 12.85 -0.86 14.91
CA PHE A 37 11.75 -1.37 14.09
C PHE A 37 11.29 -2.76 14.53
N ASP A 38 12.18 -3.61 15.03
CA ASP A 38 11.81 -4.91 15.61
C ASP A 38 10.96 -4.74 16.88
N ALA A 39 11.39 -3.87 17.80
CA ALA A 39 10.62 -3.54 19.00
C ALA A 39 9.26 -2.91 18.66
N TYR A 40 9.23 -1.99 17.69
CA TYR A 40 8.01 -1.34 17.24
C TYR A 40 7.03 -2.33 16.60
N LEU A 41 7.53 -3.23 15.75
CA LEU A 41 6.75 -4.30 15.13
C LEU A 41 6.18 -5.27 16.17
N GLY A 42 6.98 -5.63 17.19
CA GLY A 42 6.52 -6.44 18.32
C GLY A 42 5.39 -5.76 19.10
N TRP A 43 5.52 -4.45 19.38
CA TRP A 43 4.44 -3.69 20.01
C TRP A 43 3.20 -3.57 19.11
N MET A 44 3.38 -3.28 17.82
CA MET A 44 2.30 -3.09 16.85
C MET A 44 1.49 -4.38 16.61
N THR A 45 2.10 -5.56 16.79
CA THR A 45 1.42 -6.85 16.65
C THR A 45 0.77 -7.34 17.95
N ALA A 46 1.32 -6.98 19.12
CA ALA A 46 0.86 -7.47 20.41
C ALA A 46 -0.09 -6.50 21.16
N SER A 47 0.05 -5.19 20.94
CA SER A 47 -0.71 -4.16 21.65
C SER A 47 -2.21 -4.16 21.31
N LYS A 48 -3.02 -3.59 22.19
CA LYS A 48 -4.46 -3.41 21.97
C LYS A 48 -4.73 -2.58 20.71
N ASN A 49 -4.11 -1.42 20.59
CA ASN A 49 -4.28 -0.52 19.44
C ASN A 49 -3.86 -1.19 18.13
N GLY A 50 -2.76 -1.94 18.16
CA GLY A 50 -2.26 -2.70 17.03
C GLY A 50 -3.24 -3.79 16.57
N LYS A 51 -3.78 -4.57 17.50
CA LYS A 51 -4.79 -5.61 17.21
C LYS A 51 -6.09 -5.02 16.67
N GLU A 52 -6.56 -3.93 17.27
CA GLU A 52 -7.76 -3.21 16.79
C GLU A 52 -7.56 -2.67 15.37
N GLU A 53 -6.39 -2.11 15.05
CA GLU A 53 -6.08 -1.64 13.69
C GLU A 53 -5.98 -2.79 12.70
N ARG A 54 -5.28 -3.86 13.09
CA ARG A 54 -5.15 -5.10 12.31
C ARG A 54 -6.53 -5.61 11.90
N ASP A 55 -7.47 -5.65 12.85
CA ASP A 55 -8.80 -6.24 12.68
C ASP A 55 -9.85 -5.26 12.13
N ALA A 56 -9.43 -4.03 11.77
CA ALA A 56 -10.27 -3.10 11.06
C ALA A 56 -10.60 -3.61 9.64
N LYS A 57 -11.87 -3.45 9.24
CA LYS A 57 -12.41 -4.02 7.99
C LYS A 57 -12.27 -3.13 6.77
N ASN A 58 -11.64 -1.96 6.92
CA ASN A 58 -11.46 -0.93 5.90
C ASN A 58 -9.96 -0.66 5.68
N ASN A 59 -9.61 0.43 5.02
CA ASN A 59 -8.23 0.84 4.76
C ASN A 59 -7.27 0.81 5.96
N HIS A 60 -7.76 0.93 7.20
CA HIS A 60 -6.92 0.80 8.39
C HIS A 60 -6.27 -0.59 8.51
N GLY A 61 -7.02 -1.67 8.22
CA GLY A 61 -6.48 -3.03 8.23
C GLY A 61 -5.44 -3.25 7.15
N THR A 62 -5.62 -2.61 5.99
CA THR A 62 -4.64 -2.59 4.90
C THR A 62 -3.38 -1.82 5.30
N CYS A 63 -3.52 -0.66 5.95
CA CYS A 63 -2.40 0.16 6.42
C CYS A 63 -1.59 -0.54 7.51
N TRP A 64 -2.25 -1.24 8.43
CA TRP A 64 -1.57 -2.09 9.40
C TRP A 64 -0.76 -3.18 8.68
N LEU A 65 -1.36 -3.85 7.69
CA LEU A 65 -0.68 -4.93 6.96
C LEU A 65 0.51 -4.42 6.15
N MET A 66 0.39 -3.26 5.51
CA MET A 66 1.48 -2.59 4.78
C MET A 66 2.66 -2.30 5.71
N GLN A 67 2.40 -1.70 6.88
CA GLN A 67 3.43 -1.44 7.89
C GLN A 67 4.07 -2.74 8.40
N ALA A 68 3.26 -3.73 8.78
CA ALA A 68 3.75 -5.01 9.27
C ALA A 68 4.63 -5.73 8.25
N SER A 69 4.24 -5.68 6.97
CA SER A 69 4.98 -6.33 5.88
C SER A 69 6.35 -5.71 5.64
N GLU A 70 6.43 -4.38 5.54
CA GLU A 70 7.71 -3.68 5.29
C GLU A 70 8.65 -3.85 6.49
N PHE A 71 8.12 -3.71 7.71
CA PHE A 71 8.94 -3.85 8.91
C PHE A 71 9.41 -5.28 9.11
N ALA A 72 8.56 -6.28 8.83
CA ALA A 72 8.95 -7.69 8.87
C ALA A 72 10.04 -8.01 7.85
N ALA A 73 9.94 -7.48 6.62
CA ALA A 73 10.97 -7.63 5.61
C ALA A 73 12.30 -7.03 6.09
N PHE A 74 12.27 -5.82 6.65
CA PHE A 74 13.46 -5.15 7.17
C PHE A 74 14.08 -5.84 8.38
N THR A 75 13.29 -6.44 9.28
CA THR A 75 13.81 -7.16 10.44
C THR A 75 14.06 -8.65 10.18
N ALA A 76 13.89 -9.09 8.92
CA ALA A 76 14.00 -10.49 8.50
C ALA A 76 13.04 -11.45 9.24
N ASN A 77 11.88 -10.95 9.67
CA ASN A 77 10.83 -11.74 10.32
C ASN A 77 10.00 -12.50 9.27
N ARG A 78 10.45 -13.71 8.93
CA ARG A 78 9.81 -14.56 7.91
C ARG A 78 8.42 -15.03 8.31
N GLU A 79 8.21 -15.39 9.58
CA GLU A 79 6.92 -15.83 10.10
C GLU A 79 5.85 -14.73 9.92
N LEU A 80 6.16 -13.48 10.28
CA LEU A 80 5.22 -12.39 10.11
C LEU A 80 5.00 -12.03 8.63
N SER A 81 6.01 -12.21 7.78
CA SER A 81 5.87 -12.04 6.33
C SER A 81 4.91 -13.08 5.73
N GLU A 82 5.01 -14.34 6.16
CA GLU A 82 4.09 -15.43 5.77
C GLU A 82 2.67 -15.18 6.29
N PHE A 83 2.53 -14.84 7.57
CA PHE A 83 1.25 -14.41 8.14
C PHE A 83 0.62 -13.27 7.33
N SER A 84 1.44 -12.31 6.88
CA SER A 84 0.95 -11.16 6.13
C SER A 84 0.44 -11.55 4.74
N ARG A 85 1.12 -12.48 4.04
CA ARG A 85 0.62 -13.04 2.77
C ARG A 85 -0.71 -13.74 2.94
N THR A 86 -0.82 -14.60 3.96
CA THR A 86 -2.05 -15.32 4.27
C THR A 86 -3.18 -14.34 4.59
N ARG A 87 -2.92 -13.35 5.46
CA ARG A 87 -3.93 -12.33 5.80
C ARG A 87 -4.38 -11.51 4.59
N PHE A 88 -3.48 -11.16 3.67
CA PHE A 88 -3.87 -10.47 2.44
C PHE A 88 -4.89 -11.31 1.65
N LYS A 89 -4.58 -12.59 1.43
CA LYS A 89 -5.38 -13.54 0.64
C LYS A 89 -6.72 -13.91 1.28
N GLU A 90 -6.71 -14.15 2.58
CA GLU A 90 -7.82 -14.76 3.32
C GLU A 90 -8.67 -13.75 4.09
N VAL A 91 -8.17 -12.53 4.31
CA VAL A 91 -8.89 -11.47 5.03
C VAL A 91 -9.09 -10.25 4.15
N LEU A 92 -8.03 -9.59 3.69
CA LEU A 92 -8.19 -8.30 3.01
C LEU A 92 -8.95 -8.42 1.68
N VAL A 93 -8.55 -9.35 0.81
CA VAL A 93 -9.21 -9.57 -0.48
C VAL A 93 -10.70 -9.93 -0.30
N PRO A 94 -11.09 -10.96 0.47
CA PRO A 94 -12.50 -11.32 0.61
C PRO A 94 -13.35 -10.32 1.39
N GLU A 95 -12.79 -9.57 2.34
CA GLU A 95 -13.58 -8.64 3.17
C GLU A 95 -13.70 -7.23 2.60
N GLN A 96 -12.72 -6.77 1.81
CA GLN A 96 -12.67 -5.39 1.33
C GLN A 96 -13.00 -5.22 -0.14
N ILE A 97 -12.74 -6.23 -0.98
CA ILE A 97 -12.97 -6.16 -2.43
C ILE A 97 -14.32 -6.79 -2.75
N ALA A 98 -15.19 -6.04 -3.42
CA ALA A 98 -16.47 -6.54 -3.90
C ALA A 98 -16.33 -7.32 -5.23
N ALA A 99 -17.41 -7.99 -5.64
CA ALA A 99 -17.42 -8.80 -6.87
C ALA A 99 -17.09 -8.00 -8.14
N ASP A 100 -17.37 -6.70 -8.17
CA ASP A 100 -17.07 -5.78 -9.27
C ASP A 100 -15.68 -5.12 -9.16
N GLY A 101 -14.93 -5.39 -8.09
CA GLY A 101 -13.63 -4.79 -7.79
C GLY A 101 -13.71 -3.53 -6.94
N SER A 102 -14.89 -3.03 -6.61
CA SER A 102 -15.03 -1.84 -5.75
C SER A 102 -14.61 -2.11 -4.30
N PHE A 103 -14.39 -1.04 -3.52
CA PHE A 103 -14.17 -1.09 -2.08
C PHE A 103 -15.40 -0.53 -1.32
N PRO A 104 -16.40 -1.35 -0.93
CA PRO A 104 -17.68 -0.85 -0.44
C PRO A 104 -17.60 0.06 0.79
N ARG A 105 -16.67 -0.23 1.71
CA ARG A 105 -16.48 0.58 2.93
C ARG A 105 -15.78 1.90 2.70
N GLU A 106 -15.01 2.01 1.62
CA GLU A 106 -14.38 3.26 1.22
C GLU A 106 -15.36 4.11 0.42
N LEU A 107 -16.16 3.46 -0.44
CA LEU A 107 -17.24 4.11 -1.19
C LEU A 107 -18.35 4.70 -0.30
N SER A 108 -18.53 4.19 0.93
CA SER A 108 -19.52 4.70 1.87
C SER A 108 -19.02 5.91 2.70
N ARG A 109 -17.81 6.40 2.44
CA ARG A 109 -17.20 7.53 3.17
C ARG A 109 -17.59 8.86 2.54
N THR A 110 -17.27 9.96 3.24
CA THR A 110 -17.46 11.33 2.75
C THR A 110 -16.43 11.74 1.69
N LYS A 111 -15.30 11.04 1.61
CA LYS A 111 -14.25 11.22 0.60
C LYS A 111 -14.01 9.91 -0.18
N PRO A 112 -15.04 9.34 -0.82
CA PRO A 112 -15.00 7.97 -1.33
C PRO A 112 -13.95 7.74 -2.42
N TYR A 113 -13.66 8.73 -3.27
CA TYR A 113 -12.65 8.60 -4.31
C TYR A 113 -11.24 8.54 -3.70
N GLY A 114 -10.90 9.51 -2.83
CA GLY A 114 -9.64 9.53 -2.10
C GLY A 114 -9.42 8.29 -1.23
N TYR A 115 -10.42 7.82 -0.50
CA TYR A 115 -10.30 6.60 0.31
C TYR A 115 -10.08 5.34 -0.56
N CYS A 116 -10.73 5.24 -1.73
CA CYS A 116 -10.49 4.12 -2.65
C CYS A 116 -9.06 4.15 -3.22
N LEU A 117 -8.57 5.32 -3.63
CA LEU A 117 -7.20 5.48 -4.13
C LEU A 117 -6.17 5.14 -3.05
N PHE A 118 -6.36 5.67 -1.83
CA PHE A 118 -5.50 5.42 -0.69
C PHE A 118 -5.42 3.93 -0.34
N ASN A 119 -6.57 3.25 -0.25
CA ASN A 119 -6.59 1.82 0.05
C ASN A 119 -5.95 1.00 -1.09
N LEU A 120 -6.17 1.38 -2.35
CA LEU A 120 -5.57 0.73 -3.51
C LEU A 120 -4.04 0.81 -3.47
N ASP A 121 -3.48 1.97 -3.14
CA ASP A 121 -2.03 2.16 -3.03
C ASP A 121 -1.44 1.37 -1.86
N ALA A 122 -2.13 1.33 -0.72
CA ALA A 122 -1.70 0.50 0.41
C ALA A 122 -1.72 -1.00 0.04
N MET A 123 -2.76 -1.49 -0.63
CA MET A 123 -2.82 -2.88 -1.12
C MET A 123 -1.73 -3.18 -2.16
N ALA A 124 -1.47 -2.27 -3.09
CA ALA A 124 -0.43 -2.43 -4.10
C ALA A 124 0.96 -2.52 -3.45
N THR A 125 1.19 -1.72 -2.41
CA THR A 125 2.45 -1.74 -1.64
C THR A 125 2.60 -3.07 -0.90
N VAL A 126 1.55 -3.59 -0.27
CA VAL A 126 1.56 -4.95 0.31
C VAL A 126 1.92 -6.00 -0.74
N CYS A 127 1.28 -5.93 -1.93
CA CYS A 127 1.59 -6.84 -3.03
C CYS A 127 3.07 -6.73 -3.45
N GLN A 128 3.59 -5.53 -3.57
CA GLN A 128 4.98 -5.27 -3.98
C GLN A 128 6.00 -5.79 -2.96
N ILE A 129 5.70 -5.69 -1.66
CA ILE A 129 6.58 -6.15 -0.58
C ILE A 129 6.59 -7.68 -0.49
N LEU A 130 5.42 -8.30 -0.57
CA LEU A 130 5.25 -9.71 -0.20
C LEU A 130 5.30 -10.68 -1.37
N SER A 131 5.12 -10.21 -2.62
CA SER A 131 5.12 -11.10 -3.78
C SER A 131 6.49 -11.71 -4.04
N THR A 132 6.50 -12.97 -4.46
CA THR A 132 7.67 -13.69 -4.97
C THR A 132 7.34 -14.21 -6.37
N PRO A 133 8.33 -14.75 -7.13
CA PRO A 133 8.05 -15.41 -8.40
C PRO A 133 7.02 -16.55 -8.29
N ASP A 134 7.02 -17.29 -7.17
CA ASP A 134 6.12 -18.43 -6.94
C ASP A 134 4.79 -18.03 -6.28
N ASP A 135 4.75 -16.88 -5.60
CA ASP A 135 3.55 -16.38 -4.92
C ASP A 135 3.33 -14.89 -5.20
N ASN A 136 2.69 -14.60 -6.33
CA ASN A 136 2.42 -13.23 -6.77
C ASN A 136 1.02 -12.75 -6.32
N LEU A 137 1.00 -11.82 -5.36
CA LEU A 137 -0.23 -11.27 -4.80
C LEU A 137 -0.98 -10.33 -5.76
N PHE A 138 -0.30 -9.74 -6.75
CA PHE A 138 -0.96 -8.92 -7.77
C PHE A 138 -1.92 -9.76 -8.62
N SER A 139 -1.52 -10.98 -8.96
CA SER A 139 -2.32 -11.94 -9.76
C SER A 139 -3.19 -12.87 -8.93
N TYR A 140 -3.02 -12.89 -7.60
CA TYR A 140 -3.84 -13.71 -6.71
C TYR A 140 -5.33 -13.35 -6.87
N THR A 141 -6.16 -14.39 -6.97
CA THR A 141 -7.59 -14.27 -7.22
C THR A 141 -8.37 -15.35 -6.47
N LEU A 142 -9.46 -14.97 -5.82
CA LEU A 142 -10.44 -15.89 -5.23
C LEU A 142 -11.20 -16.65 -6.32
N PRO A 143 -11.84 -17.80 -6.00
CA PRO A 143 -12.63 -18.56 -6.98
C PRO A 143 -13.73 -17.75 -7.69
N ASP A 144 -14.25 -16.70 -7.06
CA ASP A 144 -15.27 -15.79 -7.61
C ASP A 144 -14.69 -14.61 -8.42
N GLY A 145 -13.37 -14.62 -8.65
CA GLY A 145 -12.68 -13.63 -9.45
C GLY A 145 -12.28 -12.36 -8.72
N ARG A 146 -12.51 -12.24 -7.40
CA ARG A 146 -12.05 -11.09 -6.61
C ARG A 146 -10.54 -11.18 -6.34
N GLY A 147 -9.85 -10.04 -6.38
CA GLY A 147 -8.41 -9.95 -6.21
C GLY A 147 -7.92 -8.53 -6.48
N PHE A 148 -6.64 -8.27 -6.22
CA PHE A 148 -6.06 -6.93 -6.40
C PHE A 148 -6.15 -6.45 -7.85
N ALA A 149 -5.86 -7.31 -8.84
CA ALA A 149 -5.98 -6.96 -10.25
C ALA A 149 -7.39 -6.46 -10.63
N LYS A 150 -8.45 -7.04 -10.02
CA LYS A 150 -9.83 -6.59 -10.24
C LYS A 150 -10.09 -5.23 -9.62
N ALA A 151 -9.60 -4.98 -8.41
CA ALA A 151 -9.72 -3.68 -7.75
C ALA A 151 -8.95 -2.57 -8.50
N MET A 152 -7.75 -2.89 -8.97
CA MET A 152 -6.96 -2.01 -9.83
C MET A 152 -7.70 -1.68 -11.13
N ALA A 153 -8.25 -2.69 -11.82
CA ALA A 153 -9.03 -2.47 -13.04
C ALA A 153 -10.30 -1.65 -12.79
N PHE A 154 -10.96 -1.84 -11.64
CA PHE A 154 -12.10 -1.03 -11.23
C PHE A 154 -11.72 0.45 -11.12
N MET A 155 -10.69 0.77 -10.32
CA MET A 155 -10.27 2.15 -10.08
C MET A 155 -9.61 2.80 -11.29
N PHE A 156 -8.88 2.03 -12.11
CA PHE A 156 -8.20 2.55 -13.29
C PHE A 156 -9.13 3.32 -14.24
N ARG A 157 -10.37 2.84 -14.42
CA ARG A 157 -11.41 3.52 -15.23
C ARG A 157 -11.63 4.97 -14.77
N PHE A 158 -11.70 5.17 -13.46
CA PHE A 158 -11.99 6.46 -12.83
C PHE A 158 -10.73 7.30 -12.58
N ILE A 159 -9.54 6.70 -12.66
CA ILE A 159 -8.27 7.45 -12.69
C ILE A 159 -8.09 8.07 -14.09
N VAL A 160 -8.37 7.31 -15.14
CA VAL A 160 -8.25 7.77 -16.54
C VAL A 160 -9.32 8.79 -16.89
N ASP A 161 -10.58 8.50 -16.52
CA ASP A 161 -11.69 9.41 -16.72
C ASP A 161 -12.43 9.65 -15.41
N LYS A 162 -11.93 10.61 -14.63
CA LYS A 162 -12.53 11.00 -13.35
C LYS A 162 -13.96 11.51 -13.49
N LYS A 163 -14.36 12.05 -14.65
CA LYS A 163 -15.74 12.51 -14.89
C LYS A 163 -16.74 11.35 -14.94
N SER A 164 -16.26 10.13 -15.19
CA SER A 164 -17.08 8.92 -15.16
C SER A 164 -17.32 8.36 -13.75
N TRP A 165 -16.80 9.00 -12.70
CA TRP A 165 -17.01 8.59 -11.31
C TRP A 165 -18.51 8.63 -10.94
N PRO A 166 -19.15 7.48 -10.63
CA PRO A 166 -20.60 7.41 -10.46
C PRO A 166 -21.05 7.60 -9.00
N TYR A 167 -20.11 7.79 -8.07
CA TYR A 167 -20.37 7.97 -6.64
C TYR A 167 -20.30 9.45 -6.27
N PRO A 168 -20.72 9.85 -5.05
CA PRO A 168 -20.53 11.22 -4.59
C PRO A 168 -19.07 11.65 -4.71
N ASN A 169 -18.87 12.92 -5.07
CA ASN A 169 -17.55 13.52 -5.01
C ASN A 169 -17.07 13.60 -3.55
N ASP A 170 -15.76 13.64 -3.38
CA ASP A 170 -15.18 13.90 -2.07
C ASP A 170 -15.59 15.30 -1.62
N VAL A 171 -16.05 15.40 -0.36
CA VAL A 171 -16.48 16.69 0.21
C VAL A 171 -15.34 17.71 0.32
N GLU A 172 -14.10 17.24 0.30
CA GLU A 172 -12.88 18.05 0.30
C GLU A 172 -11.83 17.39 -0.59
N TYR A 173 -10.99 18.21 -1.23
CA TYR A 173 -9.84 17.79 -2.03
C TYR A 173 -10.15 16.85 -3.20
N PHE A 174 -11.41 16.78 -3.64
CA PHE A 174 -11.78 15.93 -4.77
C PHE A 174 -10.89 16.24 -5.97
N ASP A 175 -10.76 17.52 -6.33
CA ASP A 175 -10.02 18.00 -7.51
C ASP A 175 -8.50 17.81 -7.43
N ASP A 176 -7.95 17.62 -6.24
CA ASP A 176 -6.52 17.36 -6.05
C ASP A 176 -6.12 15.90 -6.32
N TRP A 177 -7.11 15.00 -6.42
CA TRP A 177 -6.92 13.61 -6.84
C TRP A 177 -7.21 13.39 -8.35
N PRO A 178 -6.61 12.38 -9.00
CA PRO A 178 -5.54 11.52 -8.47
C PRO A 178 -4.16 12.17 -8.63
N VAL A 179 -3.22 11.78 -7.76
CA VAL A 179 -1.79 12.05 -7.93
C VAL A 179 -1.11 10.85 -8.59
N ARG A 180 0.21 10.84 -8.69
CA ARG A 180 1.00 9.75 -9.29
C ARG A 180 0.96 8.47 -8.43
N GLN A 181 -0.19 7.81 -8.42
CA GLN A 181 -0.47 6.68 -7.54
C GLN A 181 0.51 5.51 -7.75
N PRO A 182 1.24 5.03 -6.71
CA PRO A 182 2.18 3.92 -6.82
C PRO A 182 1.51 2.63 -7.32
N SER A 183 0.22 2.43 -7.05
CA SER A 183 -0.54 1.27 -7.56
C SER A 183 -0.45 1.12 -9.08
N LEU A 184 -0.49 2.23 -9.83
CA LEU A 184 -0.36 2.20 -11.28
C LEU A 184 1.01 1.69 -11.74
N LEU A 185 2.09 2.10 -11.06
CA LEU A 185 3.45 1.66 -11.40
C LEU A 185 3.64 0.19 -11.04
N PHE A 186 3.34 -0.18 -9.79
CA PHE A 186 3.56 -1.54 -9.29
C PHE A 186 2.70 -2.55 -10.06
N ALA A 187 1.40 -2.27 -10.22
CA ALA A 187 0.52 -3.13 -11.00
C ALA A 187 0.88 -3.13 -12.50
N GLY A 188 1.31 -1.99 -13.04
CA GLY A 188 1.76 -1.86 -14.42
C GLY A 188 2.89 -2.82 -14.76
N ILE A 189 3.89 -2.92 -13.87
CA ILE A 189 5.00 -3.86 -14.01
C ILE A 189 4.54 -5.30 -13.74
N ALA A 190 3.94 -5.56 -12.58
CA ALA A 190 3.63 -6.91 -12.12
C ALA A 190 2.58 -7.63 -12.99
N LEU A 191 1.66 -6.89 -13.61
CA LEU A 191 0.59 -7.44 -14.47
C LEU A 191 0.87 -7.21 -15.96
N SER A 192 2.04 -6.68 -16.33
CA SER A 192 2.38 -6.34 -17.72
C SER A 192 1.33 -5.44 -18.41
N LYS A 193 0.96 -4.36 -17.73
CA LYS A 193 -0.07 -3.39 -18.12
C LYS A 193 0.56 -2.04 -18.48
N PRO A 194 1.12 -1.87 -19.70
CA PRO A 194 1.77 -0.62 -20.11
C PRO A 194 0.83 0.59 -20.06
N GLU A 195 -0.48 0.39 -20.20
CA GLU A 195 -1.48 1.43 -20.06
C GLU A 195 -1.52 2.05 -18.65
N TYR A 196 -1.23 1.27 -17.60
CA TYR A 196 -1.17 1.78 -16.22
C TYR A 196 0.05 2.70 -16.04
N PHE A 197 1.20 2.29 -16.58
CA PHE A 197 2.42 3.11 -16.57
C PHE A 197 2.25 4.40 -17.38
N ALA A 198 1.59 4.33 -18.54
CA ALA A 198 1.34 5.51 -19.37
C ALA A 198 0.53 6.58 -18.61
N VAL A 199 -0.48 6.17 -17.82
CA VAL A 199 -1.26 7.08 -16.97
C VAL A 199 -0.41 7.59 -15.81
N TRP A 200 0.28 6.71 -15.09
CA TRP A 200 1.18 7.06 -13.98
C TRP A 200 2.15 8.19 -14.35
N SER A 201 2.79 8.08 -15.52
CA SER A 201 3.79 9.06 -15.99
C SER A 201 3.26 10.49 -16.19
N ARG A 202 1.94 10.65 -16.36
CA ARG A 202 1.28 11.94 -16.63
C ARG A 202 0.67 12.58 -15.39
N LEU A 203 0.45 11.80 -14.32
CA LEU A 203 -0.13 12.30 -13.08
C LEU A 203 0.89 13.09 -12.26
N ASN A 204 0.38 13.97 -11.40
CA ASN A 204 1.17 14.86 -10.56
C ASN A 204 2.07 14.06 -9.59
N PRO A 205 3.42 14.11 -9.74
CA PRO A 205 4.34 13.45 -8.81
C PRO A 205 4.46 14.14 -7.46
N ASP A 206 4.27 15.46 -7.43
CA ASP A 206 4.66 16.33 -6.32
C ASP A 206 3.44 17.19 -5.89
N PRO A 207 2.42 16.57 -5.27
CA PRO A 207 1.30 17.32 -4.73
C PRO A 207 1.79 18.29 -3.63
N ILE A 208 1.21 19.49 -3.61
CA ILE A 208 1.55 20.54 -2.64
C ILE A 208 0.52 20.69 -1.51
N VAL A 209 -0.64 20.05 -1.66
CA VAL A 209 -1.74 20.11 -0.69
C VAL A 209 -1.42 19.15 0.46
N GLU A 210 -1.32 19.67 1.68
CA GLU A 210 -0.87 18.91 2.86
C GLU A 210 -1.70 17.65 3.12
N GLU A 211 -3.02 17.72 2.99
CA GLU A 211 -3.89 16.56 3.18
C GLU A 211 -3.65 15.47 2.12
N ILE A 212 -3.32 15.86 0.88
CA ILE A 212 -2.96 14.91 -0.17
C ILE A 212 -1.62 14.26 0.13
N ILE A 213 -0.62 15.05 0.54
CA ILE A 213 0.69 14.53 0.95
C ILE A 213 0.54 13.53 2.11
N ARG A 214 -0.30 13.84 3.10
CA ARG A 214 -0.59 12.94 4.23
C ARG A 214 -1.20 11.62 3.78
N ASN A 215 -2.09 11.65 2.80
CA ASN A 215 -2.76 10.46 2.26
C ASN A 215 -2.03 9.87 1.03
N TYR A 216 -0.76 10.22 0.80
CA TYR A 216 0.08 9.69 -0.27
C TYR A 216 1.39 9.16 0.34
N PRO A 217 1.35 8.02 1.06
CA PRO A 217 2.45 7.60 1.93
C PRO A 217 3.69 7.10 1.17
N ILE A 218 3.53 6.67 -0.09
CA ILE A 218 4.61 6.16 -0.94
C ILE A 218 4.82 7.16 -2.09
N ARG A 219 5.87 7.97 -1.97
CA ARG A 219 6.22 9.07 -2.88
C ARG A 219 7.43 8.75 -3.75
N GLN A 220 8.25 7.81 -3.30
CA GLN A 220 9.45 7.32 -3.99
C GLN A 220 9.28 5.84 -4.37
N PRO A 221 8.31 5.48 -5.23
CA PRO A 221 8.04 4.08 -5.57
C PRO A 221 9.21 3.39 -6.29
N PHE A 222 10.17 4.17 -6.81
CA PHE A 222 11.42 3.64 -7.36
C PHE A 222 12.26 2.85 -6.35
N LEU A 223 12.13 3.15 -5.05
CA LEU A 223 12.76 2.37 -3.98
C LEU A 223 12.26 0.92 -3.93
N TRP A 224 11.12 0.60 -4.56
CA TRP A 224 10.58 -0.76 -4.61
C TRP A 224 10.91 -1.55 -5.89
N ILE A 225 11.45 -0.90 -6.91
CA ILE A 225 11.73 -1.52 -8.22
C ILE A 225 13.20 -1.46 -8.64
N GLY A 226 14.05 -0.77 -7.87
CA GLY A 226 15.48 -0.65 -8.13
C GLY A 226 16.23 -1.99 -7.99
N ARG A 227 17.34 -2.15 -8.73
CA ARG A 227 18.25 -3.29 -8.52
C ARG A 227 18.81 -3.23 -7.10
N GLY A 228 18.55 -4.28 -6.32
CA GLY A 228 18.89 -4.36 -4.89
C GLY A 228 17.72 -4.80 -4.00
N THR A 229 16.50 -4.89 -4.55
CA THR A 229 15.32 -5.34 -3.82
C THR A 229 14.88 -6.73 -4.27
N GLN A 230 15.67 -7.74 -3.92
CA GLN A 230 15.30 -9.15 -3.71
C GLN A 230 16.52 -9.90 -3.19
#